data_AF-A0A3C2AYE0-F1
#
_entry.id   AF-A0A3C2AYE0-F1
#
_cell.length_a   1.000
_cell.length_b   1.000
_cell.length_c   1.000
_cell.angle_alpha   90.00
_cell.angle_beta   90.00
_cell.angle_gamma   90.00
#
_symmetry.space_group_name_H-M   'P 1'
#
loop_
_entity.id
_entity.type
_entity.pdbx_description
1 polymer ?
#
loop_
_entity_poly.entity_id
_entity_poly.type
_entity_poly.pdbx_seq_one_letter_code
_entity_poly.pdbx_strand_id
1 'polypeptide(L)'
;MMGNAYPDVVKNRDFVTGVLAHEEERFRQTLKTGLGILEDELQDGRSELPGSTAFLLHDTYGFPLELTEEIAGERGVAVDGAGFDAEMKAQRERAKAARKGANAADHRTDEYRDVVEQFGITEFVGYNANECEARVLAVLDGDDDTVEVFLDRTPFYAEAGGQVGDTGTI
;
A
#
# COMPACT_ATOMS: atom_id res chain seq x y z
N MET A 1 28.14 25.78 11.25
CA MET A 1 27.43 26.49 10.17
C MET A 1 26.71 25.48 9.29
N MET A 2 25.49 25.07 9.68
CA MET A 2 24.51 24.32 8.86
C MET A 2 23.10 24.83 9.25
N GLY A 3 22.96 26.13 9.55
CA GLY A 3 21.72 26.71 10.09
C GLY A 3 20.98 27.64 9.14
N ASN A 4 21.61 28.05 8.03
CA ASN A 4 21.05 29.09 7.15
C ASN A 4 20.34 28.53 5.90
N ALA A 5 20.40 27.22 5.66
CA ALA A 5 19.80 26.57 4.49
C ALA A 5 18.45 25.88 4.80
N TYR A 6 18.19 25.52 6.06
CA TYR A 6 16.99 24.82 6.49
C TYR A 6 16.49 25.34 7.85
N PRO A 7 15.86 26.53 7.89
CA PRO A 7 15.38 27.14 9.14
C PRO A 7 14.35 26.27 9.87
N ASP A 8 13.57 25.47 9.15
CA ASP A 8 12.55 24.58 9.73
C ASP A 8 13.15 23.37 10.45
N VAL A 9 14.33 22.89 10.04
CA VAL A 9 15.04 21.81 10.73
C VAL A 9 15.58 22.28 12.08
N VAL A 10 16.01 23.55 12.17
CA VAL A 10 16.44 24.16 13.44
C VAL A 10 15.25 24.39 14.37
N LYS A 11 14.10 24.86 13.84
CA LYS A 11 12.86 25.05 14.61
C LYS A 11 12.27 23.73 15.13
N ASN A 12 12.39 22.66 14.35
CA ASN A 12 11.84 21.35 14.68
C ASN A 12 12.90 20.38 15.23
N ARG A 13 14.07 20.87 15.66
CA ARG A 13 15.18 20.04 16.14
C ARG A 13 14.74 19.07 17.24
N ASP A 14 13.98 19.55 18.21
CA ASP A 14 13.54 18.73 19.35
C ASP A 14 12.52 17.66 18.91
N PHE A 15 11.67 17.97 17.93
CA PHE A 15 10.76 17.00 17.30
C PHE A 15 11.55 15.95 16.49
N VAL A 16 12.49 16.37 15.64
CA VAL A 16 13.32 15.47 14.83
C VAL A 16 14.16 14.55 15.72
N THR A 17 14.72 15.08 16.81
CA THR A 17 15.49 14.30 17.79
C THR A 17 14.59 13.30 18.52
N GLY A 18 13.36 13.69 18.87
CA GLY A 18 12.38 12.80 19.47
C GLY A 18 11.95 11.66 18.54
N VAL A 19 11.71 11.96 17.26
CA VAL A 19 11.41 10.94 16.24
C VAL A 19 12.58 9.98 16.08
N LEU A 20 13.81 10.49 15.99
CA LEU A 20 15.00 9.66 15.81
C LEU A 20 15.26 8.75 17.00
N ALA A 21 15.08 9.25 18.23
CA ALA A 21 15.19 8.43 19.44
C ALA A 21 14.13 7.32 19.47
N HIS A 22 12.91 7.62 19.02
CA HIS A 22 11.82 6.64 18.96
C HIS A 22 12.03 5.59 17.86
N GLU A 23 12.54 6.01 16.71
CA GLU A 23 12.95 5.09 15.62
C GLU A 23 14.10 4.20 16.07
N GLU A 24 15.10 4.74 16.77
CA GLU A 24 16.22 3.95 17.28
C GLU A 24 15.76 2.92 18.32
N GLU A 25 14.87 3.30 19.24
CA GLU A 25 14.30 2.37 20.23
C GLU A 25 13.51 1.25 19.56
N ARG A 26 12.65 1.59 18.58
CA ARG A 26 11.93 0.60 17.77
C ARG A 26 12.89 -0.32 17.04
N PHE A 27 13.91 0.22 16.40
CA PHE A 27 14.91 -0.55 15.67
C PHE A 27 15.66 -1.53 16.59
N ARG A 28 16.05 -1.10 17.80
CA ARG A 28 16.66 -2.00 18.79
C ARG A 28 15.70 -3.11 19.23
N GLN A 29 14.42 -2.79 19.41
CA GLN A 29 13.42 -3.79 19.77
C GLN A 29 13.23 -4.82 18.65
N THR A 30 13.12 -4.37 17.41
CA THR A 30 13.08 -5.19 16.18
C THR A 30 14.29 -6.11 16.09
N LEU A 31 15.50 -5.57 16.27
CA LEU A 31 16.73 -6.37 16.27
C LEU A 31 16.76 -7.42 17.38
N LYS A 32 16.33 -7.07 18.59
CA LYS A 32 16.30 -8.00 19.72
C LYS A 32 15.36 -9.18 19.47
N THR A 33 14.18 -8.90 18.92
CA THR A 33 13.20 -9.96 18.59
C THR A 33 13.69 -10.81 17.43
N GLY A 34 14.20 -10.21 16.35
CA GLY A 34 14.73 -10.93 15.21
C GLY A 34 15.94 -11.82 15.57
N LEU A 35 16.84 -11.31 16.42
CA LEU A 35 17.97 -12.09 16.92
C LEU A 35 17.50 -13.33 17.70
N GLY A 36 16.55 -13.19 18.63
CA GLY A 36 16.06 -14.34 19.39
C GLY A 36 15.47 -15.44 18.49
N ILE A 37 14.67 -15.07 17.50
CA ILE A 37 14.09 -16.01 16.53
C ILE A 37 15.17 -16.71 15.71
N LEU A 38 16.17 -15.94 15.24
CA LEU A 38 17.29 -16.51 14.50
C LEU A 38 18.11 -17.47 15.37
N GLU A 39 18.32 -17.13 16.64
CA GLU A 39 19.05 -17.99 17.56
C GLU A 39 18.33 -19.31 17.80
N ASP A 40 17.02 -19.29 17.98
CA ASP A 40 16.19 -20.49 18.16
C ASP A 40 16.26 -21.40 16.91
N GLU A 41 16.15 -20.84 15.71
CA GLU A 41 16.23 -21.61 14.46
C GLU A 41 17.62 -22.20 14.18
N LEU A 42 18.68 -21.54 14.68
CA LEU A 42 20.05 -22.02 14.55
C LEU A 42 20.42 -23.10 15.60
N GLN A 43 19.63 -23.29 16.66
CA GLN A 43 19.88 -24.34 17.66
C GLN A 43 19.55 -25.75 17.14
N ASP A 44 18.73 -25.86 16.11
CA ASP A 44 18.27 -27.13 15.53
C ASP A 44 19.36 -27.93 14.79
N GLY A 45 20.62 -27.45 14.77
CA GLY A 45 21.75 -28.16 14.16
C GLY A 45 21.66 -28.30 12.65
N ARG A 46 20.87 -27.44 12.00
CA ARG A 46 20.67 -27.42 10.55
C ARG A 46 21.93 -26.89 9.86
N SER A 47 22.31 -27.48 8.73
CA SER A 47 23.41 -26.96 7.90
C SER A 47 23.01 -25.75 7.06
N GLU A 48 21.70 -25.54 6.90
CA GLU A 48 21.13 -24.48 6.07
C GLU A 48 19.86 -23.92 6.73
N LEU A 49 19.74 -22.59 6.76
CA LEU A 49 18.56 -21.86 7.20
C LEU A 49 17.59 -21.72 6.01
N PRO A 50 16.35 -22.22 6.13
CA PRO A 50 15.37 -22.11 5.05
C PRO A 50 15.11 -20.66 4.64
N GLY A 51 14.96 -20.42 3.34
CA GLY A 51 14.66 -19.08 2.82
C GLY A 51 13.33 -18.52 3.31
N SER A 52 12.37 -19.37 3.67
CA SER A 52 11.11 -18.98 4.30
C SER A 52 11.29 -18.39 5.70
N THR A 53 12.24 -18.90 6.48
CA THR A 53 12.59 -18.35 7.80
C THR A 53 13.30 -17.01 7.66
N ALA A 54 14.26 -16.91 6.73
CA ALA A 54 14.92 -15.65 6.40
C ALA A 54 13.92 -14.60 5.89
N PHE A 55 12.95 -15.02 5.06
CA PHE A 55 11.86 -14.17 4.58
C PHE A 55 10.98 -13.69 5.74
N LEU A 56 10.61 -14.56 6.68
CA LEU A 56 9.82 -14.20 7.85
C LEU A 56 10.54 -13.15 8.71
N LEU A 57 11.84 -13.36 8.99
CA LEU A 57 12.69 -12.42 9.72
C LEU A 57 12.70 -11.04 9.06
N HIS A 58 12.87 -10.99 7.73
CA HIS A 58 12.86 -9.74 6.98
C HIS A 58 11.46 -9.10 6.91
N ASP A 59 10.46 -9.80 6.42
CA ASP A 59 9.16 -9.24 6.05
C ASP A 59 8.29 -8.92 7.28
N THR A 60 8.25 -9.84 8.24
CA THR A 60 7.38 -9.72 9.43
C THR A 60 8.09 -9.01 10.58
N TYR A 61 9.36 -9.36 10.81
CA TYR A 61 10.11 -8.86 11.97
C TYR A 61 11.09 -7.74 11.61
N GLY A 62 11.16 -7.29 10.36
CA GLY A 62 12.02 -6.18 9.94
C GLY A 62 13.52 -6.43 10.16
N PHE A 63 13.93 -7.69 10.34
CA PHE A 63 15.30 -8.08 10.60
C PHE A 63 16.08 -8.20 9.28
N PRO A 64 17.16 -7.44 9.07
CA PRO A 64 17.88 -7.42 7.80
C PRO A 64 18.40 -8.81 7.37
N LEU A 65 18.27 -9.12 6.08
CA LEU A 65 18.81 -10.36 5.50
C LEU A 65 20.34 -10.44 5.68
N GLU A 66 21.06 -9.34 5.47
CA GLU A 66 22.52 -9.27 5.63
C GLU A 66 22.97 -9.68 7.05
N LEU A 67 22.26 -9.20 8.09
CA LEU A 67 22.54 -9.60 9.47
C LEU A 67 22.20 -11.07 9.73
N THR A 68 21.17 -11.59 9.05
CA THR A 68 20.80 -13.02 9.13
C THR A 68 21.92 -13.89 8.56
N GLU A 69 22.45 -13.51 7.38
CA GLU A 69 23.55 -14.21 6.72
C GLU A 69 24.85 -14.16 7.52
N GLU A 70 25.18 -13.00 8.10
CA GLU A 70 26.38 -12.82 8.92
C GLU A 70 26.33 -13.74 10.16
N ILE A 71 25.25 -13.69 10.93
CA ILE A 71 25.09 -14.46 12.17
C ILE A 71 24.98 -15.96 11.90
N ALA A 72 24.25 -16.36 10.85
CA ALA A 72 24.16 -17.76 10.44
C ALA A 72 25.54 -18.29 10.00
N GLY A 73 26.29 -17.48 9.24
CA GLY A 73 27.64 -17.80 8.77
C GLY A 73 28.64 -18.00 9.91
N GLU A 74 28.58 -17.20 10.98
CA GLU A 74 29.41 -17.41 12.19
C GLU A 74 29.18 -18.78 12.84
N ARG A 75 27.98 -19.36 12.68
CA ARG A 75 27.63 -20.69 13.19
C ARG A 75 27.81 -21.80 12.15
N GLY A 76 28.35 -21.48 10.97
CA GLY A 76 28.56 -22.43 9.88
C GLY A 76 27.27 -22.87 9.18
N VAL A 77 26.19 -22.07 9.29
CA VAL A 77 24.90 -22.33 8.66
C VAL A 77 24.75 -21.41 7.45
N ALA A 78 24.51 -21.97 6.27
CA ALA A 78 24.22 -21.19 5.07
C ALA A 78 22.77 -20.71 5.07
N VAL A 79 22.47 -19.56 4.46
CA VAL A 79 21.09 -19.11 4.25
C VAL A 79 20.66 -19.47 2.83
N ASP A 80 19.48 -20.08 2.69
CA ASP A 80 18.88 -20.37 1.39
C ASP A 80 18.33 -19.08 0.73
N GLY A 81 19.20 -18.36 0.03
CA GLY A 81 18.84 -17.15 -0.70
C GLY A 81 17.87 -17.40 -1.86
N ALA A 82 17.88 -18.59 -2.47
CA ALA A 82 16.97 -18.92 -3.56
C ALA A 82 15.52 -19.08 -3.04
N GLY A 83 15.36 -19.72 -1.88
CA GLY A 83 14.08 -19.79 -1.17
C GLY A 83 13.58 -18.42 -0.74
N PHE A 84 14.48 -17.54 -0.26
CA PHE A 84 14.13 -16.16 0.08
C PHE A 84 13.59 -15.39 -1.12
N ASP A 85 14.28 -15.45 -2.26
CA ASP A 85 13.86 -14.79 -3.50
C ASP A 85 12.52 -15.33 -4.03
N ALA A 86 12.29 -16.64 -3.87
CA ALA A 86 11.02 -17.28 -4.23
C ALA A 86 9.86 -16.73 -3.38
N GLU A 87 10.04 -16.57 -2.08
CA GLU A 87 9.04 -15.98 -1.18
C GLU A 87 8.79 -14.50 -1.48
N MET A 88 9.85 -13.72 -1.73
CA MET A 88 9.74 -12.33 -2.17
C MET A 88 8.93 -12.20 -3.47
N LYS A 89 9.17 -13.11 -4.43
CA LYS A 89 8.40 -13.17 -5.68
C LYS A 89 6.95 -13.55 -5.42
N ALA A 90 6.69 -14.57 -4.62
CA ALA A 90 5.35 -15.01 -4.27
C ALA A 90 4.55 -13.90 -3.54
N GLN A 91 5.18 -13.14 -2.65
CA GLN A 91 4.57 -11.99 -1.98
C GLN A 91 4.21 -10.89 -3.00
N ARG A 92 5.12 -10.56 -3.93
CA ARG A 92 4.85 -9.60 -5.02
C ARG A 92 3.70 -10.04 -5.91
N GLU A 93 3.63 -11.33 -6.24
CA GLU A 93 2.54 -11.90 -7.04
C GLU A 93 1.21 -11.87 -6.29
N ARG A 94 1.18 -12.23 -5.00
CA ARG A 94 -0.01 -12.08 -4.14
C ARG A 94 -0.50 -10.64 -4.09
N ALA A 95 0.40 -9.67 -3.94
CA ALA A 95 0.04 -8.24 -3.96
C ALA A 95 -0.54 -7.80 -5.32
N LYS A 96 0.00 -8.30 -6.44
CA LYS A 96 -0.55 -8.06 -7.79
C LYS A 96 -1.91 -8.73 -7.99
N ALA A 97 -2.08 -9.95 -7.51
CA ALA A 97 -3.34 -10.68 -7.61
C ALA A 97 -4.44 -10.01 -6.76
N ALA A 98 -4.12 -9.52 -5.55
CA ALA A 98 -5.05 -8.74 -4.74
C ALA A 98 -5.49 -7.45 -5.46
N ARG A 99 -4.57 -6.76 -6.14
CA ARG A 99 -4.91 -5.61 -7.01
C ARG A 99 -5.76 -6.02 -8.21
N LYS A 100 -5.48 -7.15 -8.85
CA LYS A 100 -6.25 -7.65 -9.99
C LYS A 100 -7.64 -8.15 -9.60
N GLY A 101 -7.81 -8.70 -8.40
CA GLY A 101 -9.12 -9.06 -7.84
C GLY A 101 -10.00 -7.84 -7.57
N ALA A 102 -9.39 -6.69 -7.24
CA ALA A 102 -10.09 -5.40 -7.22
C ALA A 102 -10.42 -4.87 -8.64
N ASN A 103 -9.76 -5.39 -9.69
CA ASN A 103 -10.01 -5.05 -11.10
C ASN A 103 -11.05 -5.96 -11.77
N ALA A 104 -11.92 -6.67 -11.05
CA ALA A 104 -13.16 -7.20 -11.66
C ALA A 104 -14.04 -6.07 -12.26
N ALA A 105 -13.71 -4.80 -11.96
CA ALA A 105 -14.15 -3.57 -12.61
C ALA A 105 -13.58 -3.33 -14.04
N ASP A 106 -12.86 -4.27 -14.67
CA ASP A 106 -12.23 -4.08 -16.00
C ASP A 106 -13.25 -3.91 -17.13
N HIS A 107 -14.37 -4.65 -17.12
CA HIS A 107 -15.44 -4.48 -18.12
C HIS A 107 -16.16 -3.14 -17.99
N ARG A 108 -16.46 -2.70 -16.77
CA ARG A 108 -17.04 -1.37 -16.51
C ARG A 108 -16.10 -0.24 -16.90
N THR A 109 -14.80 -0.43 -16.72
CA THR A 109 -13.80 0.59 -17.08
C THR A 109 -13.80 0.88 -18.58
N ASP A 110 -14.01 -0.14 -19.42
CA ASP A 110 -14.10 0.04 -20.87
C ASP A 110 -15.41 0.74 -21.27
N GLU A 111 -16.56 0.35 -20.70
CA GLU A 111 -17.84 1.04 -20.94
C GLU A 111 -17.81 2.50 -20.48
N TYR A 112 -17.15 2.80 -19.36
CA TYR A 112 -16.99 4.16 -18.86
C TYR A 112 -16.09 4.99 -19.78
N ARG A 113 -15.01 4.39 -20.31
CA ARG A 113 -14.14 5.05 -21.27
C ARG A 113 -14.90 5.42 -22.54
N ASP A 114 -15.72 4.52 -23.08
CA ASP A 114 -16.53 4.79 -24.27
C ASP A 114 -17.46 5.99 -24.06
N VAL A 115 -18.11 6.09 -22.89
CA VAL A 115 -18.97 7.23 -22.54
C VAL A 115 -18.16 8.54 -22.44
N VAL A 116 -16.99 8.52 -21.80
CA VAL A 116 -16.13 9.70 -21.65
C VAL A 116 -15.52 10.13 -22.99
N GLU A 117 -15.14 9.20 -23.86
CA GLU A 117 -14.65 9.51 -25.20
C GLU A 117 -15.74 10.12 -26.08
N GLN A 118 -16.98 9.67 -25.94
CA GLN A 118 -18.10 10.17 -26.74
C GLN A 118 -18.64 11.53 -26.27
N PHE A 119 -18.74 11.75 -24.95
CA PHE A 119 -19.42 12.92 -24.39
C PHE A 119 -18.52 13.87 -23.59
N GLY A 120 -17.29 13.47 -23.30
CA GLY A 120 -16.36 14.21 -22.45
C GLY A 120 -16.58 13.95 -20.96
N ILE A 121 -15.90 14.74 -20.13
CA ILE A 121 -15.95 14.63 -18.67
C ILE A 121 -17.19 15.38 -18.16
N THR A 122 -17.93 14.76 -17.23
CA THR A 122 -19.06 15.38 -16.52
C THR A 122 -18.63 16.65 -15.78
N GLU A 123 -19.41 17.73 -15.92
CA GLU A 123 -19.20 18.99 -15.22
C GLU A 123 -19.69 18.91 -13.77
N PHE A 124 -18.80 19.05 -12.80
CA PHE A 124 -19.18 19.12 -11.39
C PHE A 124 -19.58 20.54 -10.96
N VAL A 125 -20.83 20.72 -10.54
CA VAL A 125 -21.39 22.03 -10.12
C VAL A 125 -21.64 22.13 -8.61
N GLY A 126 -21.34 21.07 -7.85
CA GLY A 126 -21.64 20.96 -6.41
C GLY A 126 -20.92 21.95 -5.50
N TYR A 127 -19.93 22.70 -6.01
CA TYR A 127 -19.30 23.79 -5.26
C TYR A 127 -20.24 25.00 -5.09
N ASN A 128 -21.20 25.20 -6.00
CA ASN A 128 -22.03 26.40 -6.05
C ASN A 128 -23.54 26.11 -5.91
N ALA A 129 -23.98 24.90 -6.25
CA ALA A 129 -25.39 24.53 -6.25
C ALA A 129 -25.59 23.09 -5.79
N ASN A 130 -26.68 22.84 -5.06
CA ASN A 130 -27.08 21.49 -4.60
C ASN A 130 -28.15 20.86 -5.51
N GLU A 131 -28.62 21.58 -6.52
CA GLU A 131 -29.59 21.13 -7.52
C GLU A 131 -29.19 21.68 -8.89
N CYS A 132 -29.41 20.92 -9.96
CA CYS A 132 -29.24 21.41 -11.32
C CYS A 132 -30.12 20.64 -12.31
N GLU A 133 -30.48 21.29 -13.42
CA GLU A 133 -30.99 20.58 -14.59
C GLU A 133 -29.81 19.90 -15.30
N ALA A 134 -29.93 18.60 -15.56
CA ALA A 134 -28.90 17.80 -16.24
C ALA A 134 -29.51 16.93 -17.33
N ARG A 135 -28.71 16.57 -18.32
CA ARG A 135 -29.09 15.64 -19.39
C ARG A 135 -28.44 14.28 -19.13
N VAL A 136 -29.27 13.24 -19.17
CA VAL A 136 -28.78 11.85 -19.19
C VAL A 136 -28.04 11.58 -20.50
N LEU A 137 -26.78 11.19 -20.38
CA LEU A 137 -25.87 10.86 -21.49
C LEU A 137 -25.89 9.36 -21.79
N ALA A 138 -25.84 8.53 -20.75
CA ALA A 138 -25.85 7.08 -20.85
C ALA A 138 -26.46 6.46 -19.58
N VAL A 139 -26.95 5.23 -19.71
CA VAL A 139 -27.40 4.38 -18.60
C VAL A 139 -26.76 3.01 -18.79
N LEU A 140 -26.01 2.56 -17.79
CA LEU A 140 -25.35 1.25 -17.76
C LEU A 140 -25.95 0.39 -16.65
N ASP A 141 -25.81 -0.93 -16.77
CA ASP A 141 -26.23 -1.86 -15.72
C ASP A 141 -25.26 -1.79 -14.52
N GLY A 142 -25.80 -1.48 -13.35
CA GLY A 142 -25.08 -1.46 -12.07
C GLY A 142 -25.06 -2.84 -11.40
N ASP A 143 -24.51 -2.90 -10.19
CA ASP A 143 -24.58 -4.11 -9.36
C ASP A 143 -25.93 -4.23 -8.64
N ASP A 144 -26.33 -5.43 -8.23
CA ASP A 144 -27.49 -5.66 -7.34
C ASP A 144 -28.80 -4.98 -7.80
N ASP A 145 -29.19 -5.19 -9.06
CA ASP A 145 -30.39 -4.60 -9.71
C ASP A 145 -30.40 -3.05 -9.72
N THR A 146 -29.23 -2.42 -9.60
CA THR A 146 -29.08 -0.97 -9.75
C THR A 146 -28.68 -0.59 -11.18
N VAL A 147 -28.78 0.70 -11.49
CA VAL A 147 -28.33 1.27 -12.76
C VAL A 147 -27.39 2.44 -12.49
N GLU A 148 -26.42 2.61 -13.38
CA GLU A 148 -25.48 3.72 -13.35
C GLU A 148 -25.87 4.74 -14.40
N VAL A 149 -26.08 5.98 -13.97
CA VAL A 149 -26.56 7.07 -14.83
C VAL A 149 -25.45 8.08 -15.04
N PHE A 150 -25.08 8.32 -16.30
CA PHE A 150 -24.09 9.32 -16.69
C PHE A 150 -24.81 10.62 -17.06
N LEU A 151 -24.38 11.73 -16.45
CA LEU A 151 -24.93 13.06 -16.67
C LEU A 151 -23.88 13.98 -17.30
N ASP A 152 -24.32 15.00 -18.02
CA ASP A 152 -23.45 16.06 -18.53
C ASP A 152 -22.93 16.99 -17.42
N ARG A 153 -23.75 17.19 -16.37
CA ARG A 153 -23.41 17.93 -15.16
C ARG A 153 -24.08 17.34 -13.93
N THR A 154 -23.47 17.52 -12.76
CA THR A 154 -24.03 17.01 -11.50
C THR A 154 -23.55 17.79 -10.27
N PRO A 155 -24.41 18.02 -9.25
CA PRO A 155 -23.97 18.53 -7.96
C PRO A 155 -23.49 17.42 -7.02
N PHE A 156 -23.73 16.14 -7.34
CA PHE A 156 -23.36 15.00 -6.51
C PHE A 156 -21.86 14.76 -6.52
N TYR A 157 -21.24 14.77 -5.34
CA TYR A 157 -19.85 14.40 -5.19
C TYR A 157 -19.68 12.89 -5.28
N ALA A 158 -18.82 12.44 -6.19
CA ALA A 158 -18.46 11.03 -6.31
C ALA A 158 -17.57 10.61 -5.13
N GLU A 159 -17.69 9.36 -4.67
CA GLU A 159 -16.85 8.84 -3.59
C GLU A 159 -15.36 8.93 -3.98
N ALA A 160 -14.63 9.83 -3.31
CA ALA A 160 -13.22 10.09 -3.62
C ALA A 160 -12.50 10.67 -2.40
N GLY A 161 -11.22 10.32 -2.25
CA GLY A 161 -10.37 10.87 -1.18
C GLY A 161 -10.77 10.46 0.25
N GLY A 162 -11.51 9.36 0.41
CA GLY A 162 -12.01 8.89 1.70
C GLY A 162 -13.33 9.54 2.15
N GLN A 163 -13.96 10.33 1.29
CA GLN A 163 -15.28 10.91 1.51
C GLN A 163 -16.35 10.05 0.84
N VAL A 164 -17.42 9.72 1.58
CA VAL A 164 -18.60 8.99 1.08
C VAL A 164 -19.33 9.85 0.04
N GLY A 165 -19.75 9.23 -1.06
CA GLY A 165 -20.50 9.91 -2.12
C GLY A 165 -21.87 10.44 -1.67
N ASP A 166 -22.33 11.49 -2.34
CA ASP A 166 -23.61 12.12 -2.02
C ASP A 166 -24.80 11.24 -2.42
N THR A 167 -25.92 11.38 -1.71
CA THR A 167 -27.19 10.68 -1.98
C THR A 167 -28.33 11.67 -2.19
N GLY A 168 -29.25 11.36 -3.10
CA GLY A 168 -30.37 12.24 -3.44
C GLY A 168 -31.30 11.63 -4.47
N THR A 169 -31.93 12.46 -5.29
CA THR A 169 -32.92 12.03 -6.28
C THR A 169 -32.66 12.70 -7.62
N ILE A 170 -32.87 11.95 -8.70
CA ILE A 170 -32.78 12.38 -10.10
C ILE A 170 -34.19 12.34 -10.70
#